data_AF-A0A394D9S6-F1
#
_entry.id   AF-A0A394D9S6-F1
#
_cell.length_a   1.000
_cell.length_b   1.000
_cell.length_c   1.000
_cell.angle_alpha   90.00
_cell.angle_beta   90.00
_cell.angle_gamma   90.00
#
_symmetry.space_group_name_H-M   'P 1'
#
loop_
_entity.id
_entity.type
_entity.pdbx_description
1 polymer ?
#
loop_
_entity_poly.entity_id
_entity_poly.type
_entity_poly.pdbx_seq_one_letter_code
_entity_poly.pdbx_strand_id
1 'polypeptide(L)'
;MVQRVVEGITYLFELLVKFVLSVQKDNHHPQNKDDSYGLSWRLAVETNNVRGWKTVPPKCYKHVEKYMTGGQYEVDLKLIVDQILGYVSQISVASDGLDAWILDVDDTCISNISYYKAMRFGCDPFDSSKFKPWIMKGMCPANPVVLGLFNKLIERGFKVFLLTGRDQATHLQITTHNLHDQGFNGYHRLILRSAEYKGLSAVRYKSMIRKELEREGYRIWGNVGDQWSDLQGDSLGQRTFKLPNPMYCIS
;
A
#
# COMPACT_ATOMS: atom_id res chain seq x y z
N MET A 1 55.09 -39.66 27.33
CA MET A 1 54.99 -38.56 26.34
C MET A 1 53.62 -38.49 25.69
N VAL A 2 53.02 -39.62 25.29
CA VAL A 2 51.68 -39.70 24.66
C VAL A 2 50.54 -39.16 25.53
N GLN A 3 50.54 -39.45 26.83
CA GLN A 3 49.45 -39.06 27.74
C GLN A 3 49.28 -37.53 27.89
N ARG A 4 50.39 -36.78 27.94
CA ARG A 4 50.36 -35.30 27.99
C ARG A 4 49.87 -34.68 26.68
N VAL A 5 50.09 -35.34 25.55
CA VAL A 5 49.58 -34.90 24.23
C VAL A 5 48.07 -35.11 24.15
N VAL A 6 47.58 -36.26 24.65
CA VAL A 6 46.14 -36.55 24.71
C VAL A 6 45.41 -35.55 25.61
N GLU A 7 45.96 -35.24 26.80
CA GLU A 7 45.41 -34.24 27.72
C GLU A 7 45.38 -32.82 27.12
N GLY A 8 46.42 -32.44 26.36
CA GLY A 8 46.46 -31.17 25.66
C GLY A 8 45.40 -31.06 24.55
N ILE A 9 45.15 -32.16 23.82
CA ILE A 9 44.13 -32.22 22.76
C ILE A 9 42.72 -32.15 23.36
N THR A 10 42.43 -32.87 24.45
CA THR A 10 41.12 -32.79 25.11
C THR A 10 40.86 -31.39 25.67
N TYR A 11 41.85 -30.74 26.27
CA TYR A 11 41.71 -29.37 26.75
C TYR A 11 41.42 -28.36 25.62
N LEU A 12 42.12 -28.48 24.49
CA LEU A 12 41.86 -27.67 23.29
C LEU A 12 40.46 -27.92 22.72
N PHE A 13 40.01 -29.17 22.70
CA PHE A 13 38.66 -29.52 22.25
C PHE A 13 37.59 -28.94 23.16
N GLU A 14 37.76 -29.00 24.49
CA GLU A 14 36.84 -28.38 25.44
C GLU A 14 36.78 -26.85 25.29
N LEU A 15 37.92 -26.20 25.06
CA LEU A 15 37.98 -24.76 24.77
C LEU A 15 37.24 -24.42 23.48
N LEU A 16 37.41 -25.23 22.44
CA LEU A 16 36.75 -25.03 21.16
C LEU A 16 35.24 -25.22 21.27
N VAL A 17 34.79 -26.23 22.02
CA VAL A 17 33.36 -26.45 22.32
C VAL A 17 32.79 -25.29 23.13
N LYS A 18 33.49 -24.82 24.17
CA LYS A 18 33.07 -23.64 24.96
C LYS A 18 32.99 -22.37 24.11
N PHE A 19 33.94 -22.18 23.18
CA PHE A 19 33.94 -21.06 22.24
C PHE A 19 32.77 -21.14 21.25
N VAL A 20 32.53 -22.30 20.64
CA VAL A 20 31.39 -22.52 19.73
C VAL A 20 30.05 -22.31 20.46
N LEU A 21 29.92 -22.81 21.69
CA LEU A 21 28.74 -22.60 22.52
C LEU A 21 28.57 -21.13 22.92
N SER A 22 29.67 -20.39 23.17
CA SER A 22 29.65 -18.94 23.42
C SER A 22 29.15 -18.16 22.20
N VAL A 23 29.68 -18.48 21.01
CA VAL A 23 29.28 -17.86 19.74
C VAL A 23 27.82 -18.16 19.40
N GLN A 24 27.32 -19.35 19.74
CA GLN A 24 25.90 -19.69 19.59
C GLN A 24 25.00 -18.97 20.61
N LYS A 25 25.48 -18.70 21.83
CA LYS A 25 24.75 -17.96 22.85
C LYS A 25 24.53 -16.49 22.47
N ASP A 26 25.48 -15.90 21.74
CA ASP A 26 25.43 -14.51 21.27
C ASP A 26 24.54 -14.29 20.02
N ASN A 27 24.01 -15.35 19.42
CA ASN A 27 23.02 -15.25 18.33
C ASN A 27 21.58 -14.98 18.81
N HIS A 28 21.33 -14.94 20.13
CA HIS A 28 20.11 -14.36 20.65
C HIS A 28 20.25 -12.84 20.73
N HIS A 29 20.14 -12.17 19.58
CA HIS A 29 19.70 -10.78 19.59
C HIS A 29 18.36 -10.74 20.36
N PRO A 30 18.25 -9.98 21.47
CA PRO A 30 16.97 -9.82 22.13
C PRO A 30 16.03 -9.25 21.08
N GLN A 31 15.01 -10.04 20.68
CA GLN A 31 13.95 -9.54 19.81
C GLN A 31 13.44 -8.25 20.45
N ASN A 32 13.70 -7.13 19.79
CA ASN A 32 13.28 -5.84 20.29
C ASN A 32 11.75 -5.89 20.40
N LYS A 33 11.23 -5.85 21.63
CA LYS A 33 9.78 -5.98 21.90
C LYS A 33 8.98 -4.95 21.11
N ASP A 34 9.55 -3.78 20.84
CA ASP A 34 8.91 -2.73 20.03
C ASP A 34 8.80 -3.12 18.54
N ASP A 35 9.80 -3.81 17.98
CA ASP A 35 9.77 -4.35 16.61
C ASP A 35 8.68 -5.42 16.46
N SER A 36 8.54 -6.31 17.46
CA SER A 36 7.50 -7.35 17.50
C SER A 36 6.08 -6.77 17.56
N TYR A 37 5.90 -5.66 18.30
CA TYR A 37 4.61 -4.97 18.35
C TYR A 37 4.31 -4.23 17.05
N GLY A 38 5.30 -3.60 16.43
CA GLY A 38 5.16 -2.96 15.12
C GLY A 38 4.64 -3.91 14.05
N LEU A 39 5.19 -5.13 13.99
CA LEU A 39 4.71 -6.20 13.11
C LEU A 39 3.24 -6.54 13.36
N SER A 40 2.88 -6.78 14.62
CA SER A 40 1.51 -7.13 15.03
C SER A 40 0.52 -6.00 14.74
N TRP A 41 0.93 -4.75 15.00
CA TRP A 41 0.12 -3.57 14.74
C TRP A 41 -0.12 -3.38 13.25
N ARG A 42 0.93 -3.51 12.42
CA ARG A 42 0.80 -3.45 10.95
C ARG A 42 -0.19 -4.50 10.45
N LEU A 43 -0.04 -5.75 10.88
CA LEU A 43 -0.99 -6.81 10.52
C LEU A 43 -2.42 -6.40 10.90
N ALA A 44 -2.62 -5.92 12.12
CA ALA A 44 -3.94 -5.56 12.61
C ALA A 44 -4.59 -4.37 11.88
N VAL A 45 -3.82 -3.38 11.42
CA VAL A 45 -4.36 -2.31 10.57
C VAL A 45 -4.66 -2.82 9.16
N GLU A 46 -3.77 -3.62 8.57
CA GLU A 46 -3.95 -4.16 7.23
C GLU A 46 -5.13 -5.13 7.15
N THR A 47 -5.39 -5.91 8.20
CA THR A 47 -6.57 -6.80 8.29
C THR A 47 -7.80 -6.13 8.90
N ASN A 48 -7.80 -4.80 9.03
CA ASN A 48 -8.94 -4.01 9.49
C ASN A 48 -9.43 -4.32 10.92
N ASN A 49 -8.56 -4.85 11.79
CA ASN A 49 -8.85 -5.08 13.21
C ASN A 49 -8.63 -3.81 14.05
N VAL A 50 -7.66 -2.98 13.67
CA VAL A 50 -7.44 -1.64 14.23
C VAL A 50 -7.99 -0.61 13.24
N ARG A 51 -9.10 0.03 13.59
CA ARG A 51 -9.85 0.94 12.71
C ARG A 51 -9.80 2.38 13.21
N GLY A 52 -9.90 3.35 12.29
CA GLY A 52 -10.07 4.77 12.62
C GLY A 52 -8.92 5.39 13.44
N TRP A 53 -7.74 4.76 13.38
CA TRP A 53 -6.55 5.25 14.07
C TRP A 53 -6.08 6.59 13.47
N LYS A 54 -5.49 7.45 14.30
CA LYS A 54 -5.16 8.83 13.91
C LYS A 54 -3.70 9.03 13.55
N THR A 55 -2.81 8.30 14.22
CA THR A 55 -1.37 8.30 13.97
C THR A 55 -0.82 6.91 14.18
N VAL A 56 0.32 6.63 13.54
CA VAL A 56 1.13 5.45 13.84
C VAL A 56 1.62 5.56 15.29
N PRO A 57 1.42 4.52 16.14
CA PRO A 57 1.92 4.56 17.51
C PRO A 57 3.43 4.85 17.54
N PRO A 58 3.94 5.73 18.43
CA PRO A 58 5.36 6.10 18.42
C PRO A 58 6.32 4.90 18.50
N LYS A 59 5.96 3.85 19.24
CA LYS A 59 6.72 2.59 19.31
C LYS A 59 6.78 1.80 18.00
N CYS A 60 5.85 2.03 17.07
CA CYS A 60 5.83 1.42 15.74
C CYS A 60 6.64 2.20 14.70
N TYR A 61 7.15 3.40 15.02
CA TYR A 61 7.85 4.27 14.05
C TYR A 61 8.95 3.54 13.28
N LYS A 62 9.86 2.86 14.00
CA LYS A 62 10.99 2.16 13.38
C LYS A 62 10.56 0.98 12.52
N HIS A 63 9.52 0.28 12.94
CA HIS A 63 8.93 -0.79 12.14
C HIS A 63 8.32 -0.25 10.84
N VAL A 64 7.51 0.81 10.90
CA VAL A 64 6.88 1.39 9.69
C VAL A 64 7.93 2.01 8.77
N GLU A 65 8.90 2.75 9.30
CA GLU A 65 10.04 3.27 8.53
C GLU A 65 10.78 2.15 7.79
N LYS A 66 11.15 1.08 8.50
CA LYS A 66 11.82 -0.09 7.91
C LYS A 66 10.94 -0.80 6.88
N TYR A 67 9.65 -0.94 7.13
CA TYR A 67 8.73 -1.57 6.19
C TYR A 67 8.61 -0.78 4.88
N MET A 68 8.39 0.53 4.98
CA MET A 68 8.17 1.42 3.82
C MET A 68 9.44 1.73 3.02
N THR A 69 10.64 1.48 3.58
CA THR A 69 11.92 1.82 2.91
C THR A 69 12.87 0.63 2.74
N GLY A 70 12.56 -0.51 3.38
CA GLY A 70 13.43 -1.68 3.45
C GLY A 70 13.09 -2.80 2.47
N GLY A 71 12.25 -2.55 1.45
CA GLY A 71 11.97 -3.50 0.37
C GLY A 71 10.75 -4.40 0.60
N GLN A 72 10.32 -4.62 1.84
CA GLN A 72 9.18 -5.51 2.13
C GLN A 72 7.86 -4.94 1.59
N TYR A 73 7.67 -3.62 1.62
CA TYR A 73 6.50 -2.96 1.02
C TYR A 73 6.35 -3.30 -0.46
N GLU A 74 7.45 -3.23 -1.22
CA GLU A 74 7.47 -3.56 -2.65
C GLU A 74 7.22 -5.05 -2.92
N VAL A 75 7.73 -5.93 -2.07
CA VAL A 75 7.46 -7.39 -2.15
C VAL A 75 5.98 -7.68 -1.92
N ASP A 76 5.38 -7.07 -0.90
CA ASP A 76 3.95 -7.23 -0.60
C ASP A 76 3.10 -6.70 -1.77
N LEU A 77 3.43 -5.52 -2.31
CA LEU A 77 2.76 -4.94 -3.49
C LEU A 77 2.84 -5.88 -4.71
N LYS A 78 4.02 -6.41 -5.02
CA LYS A 78 4.22 -7.34 -6.16
C LYS A 78 3.35 -8.58 -6.01
N LEU A 79 3.36 -9.20 -4.83
CA LEU A 79 2.53 -10.38 -4.57
C LEU A 79 1.04 -10.11 -4.83
N ILE A 80 0.53 -8.98 -4.35
CA ILE A 80 -0.88 -8.62 -4.55
C ILE A 80 -1.16 -8.34 -6.03
N VAL A 81 -0.29 -7.61 -6.72
CA VAL A 81 -0.45 -7.35 -8.15
C VAL A 81 -0.36 -8.63 -8.98
N ASP A 82 0.49 -9.58 -8.62
CA ASP A 82 0.53 -10.89 -9.28
C ASP A 82 -0.78 -11.66 -9.11
N GLN A 83 -1.42 -11.58 -7.94
CA GLN A 83 -2.77 -12.14 -7.72
C GLN A 83 -3.83 -11.43 -8.59
N ILE A 84 -3.71 -10.11 -8.76
CA ILE A 84 -4.58 -9.34 -9.64
C ILE A 84 -4.40 -9.79 -11.09
N LEU A 85 -3.16 -9.88 -11.58
CA LEU A 85 -2.86 -10.29 -12.95
C LEU A 85 -3.30 -11.74 -13.22
N GLY A 86 -3.15 -12.63 -12.24
CA GLY A 86 -3.70 -13.99 -12.30
C GLY A 86 -5.22 -13.99 -12.47
N TYR A 87 -5.93 -13.15 -11.71
CA TYR A 87 -7.38 -12.99 -11.85
C TYR A 87 -7.79 -12.37 -13.19
N VAL A 88 -7.10 -11.30 -13.62
CA VAL A 88 -7.28 -10.66 -14.93
C VAL A 88 -7.13 -11.66 -16.07
N SER A 89 -6.18 -12.59 -15.96
CA SER A 89 -5.93 -13.61 -16.99
C SER A 89 -7.14 -14.51 -17.26
N GLN A 90 -8.01 -14.70 -16.27
CA GLN A 90 -9.19 -15.57 -16.34
C GLN A 90 -10.43 -14.87 -16.90
N ILE A 91 -10.38 -13.54 -17.11
CA ILE A 91 -11.51 -12.75 -17.57
C ILE A 91 -11.48 -12.60 -19.09
N SER A 92 -12.58 -13.03 -19.73
CA SER A 92 -12.87 -12.72 -21.13
C SER A 92 -13.55 -11.36 -21.23
N VAL A 93 -12.83 -10.37 -21.75
CA VAL A 93 -13.34 -9.01 -21.95
C VAL A 93 -14.33 -9.00 -23.12
N ALA A 94 -15.54 -8.52 -22.88
CA ALA A 94 -16.58 -8.41 -23.90
C ALA A 94 -16.29 -7.23 -24.84
N SER A 95 -16.81 -7.31 -26.07
CA SER A 95 -16.61 -6.31 -27.11
C SER A 95 -17.45 -5.04 -26.95
N ASP A 96 -18.38 -5.00 -25.99
CA ASP A 96 -19.25 -3.85 -25.73
C ASP A 96 -18.55 -2.69 -25.01
N GLY A 97 -17.30 -2.89 -24.55
CA GLY A 97 -16.50 -1.88 -23.88
C GLY A 97 -16.97 -1.53 -22.47
N LEU A 98 -17.76 -2.39 -21.83
CA LEU A 98 -18.34 -2.15 -20.50
C LEU A 98 -17.60 -2.89 -19.36
N ASP A 99 -16.54 -3.65 -19.64
CA ASP A 99 -15.74 -4.28 -18.58
C ASP A 99 -14.76 -3.30 -17.95
N ALA A 100 -14.89 -3.11 -16.65
CA ALA A 100 -14.24 -2.02 -15.92
C ALA A 100 -13.38 -2.47 -14.75
N TRP A 101 -12.38 -1.66 -14.44
CA TRP A 101 -11.56 -1.73 -13.24
C TRP A 101 -11.52 -0.37 -12.56
N ILE A 102 -11.44 -0.37 -11.24
CA ILE A 102 -11.31 0.85 -10.43
C ILE A 102 -10.00 0.80 -9.68
N LEU A 103 -9.21 1.87 -9.79
CA LEU A 103 -8.00 2.09 -9.02
C LEU A 103 -8.16 3.37 -8.20
N ASP A 104 -7.84 3.32 -6.91
CA ASP A 104 -7.55 4.55 -6.16
C ASP A 104 -6.27 5.24 -6.69
N VAL A 105 -6.07 6.51 -6.35
CA VAL A 105 -4.93 7.31 -6.81
C VAL A 105 -3.82 7.41 -5.77
N ASP A 106 -4.12 7.80 -4.53
CA ASP A 106 -3.12 8.23 -3.54
C ASP A 106 -2.56 7.02 -2.78
N ASP A 107 -1.25 6.77 -2.88
CA ASP A 107 -0.55 5.55 -2.43
C ASP A 107 -1.08 4.24 -3.05
N THR A 108 -1.93 4.35 -4.07
CA THR A 108 -2.29 3.29 -5.00
C THR A 108 -1.58 3.50 -6.34
N CYS A 109 -1.97 4.51 -7.14
CA CYS A 109 -1.31 4.81 -8.41
C CYS A 109 -0.05 5.66 -8.25
N ILE A 110 -0.10 6.70 -7.42
CA ILE A 110 1.01 7.63 -7.16
C ILE A 110 1.30 7.71 -5.67
N SER A 111 2.56 7.80 -5.28
CA SER A 111 2.97 7.65 -3.88
C SER A 111 3.18 8.97 -3.16
N ASN A 112 2.70 9.04 -1.92
CA ASN A 112 2.89 10.14 -0.98
C ASN A 112 3.97 9.83 0.08
N ILE A 113 4.75 8.74 -0.08
CA ILE A 113 5.81 8.32 0.86
C ILE A 113 6.79 9.47 1.18
N SER A 114 7.12 10.32 0.20
CA SER A 114 8.05 11.45 0.42
C SER A 114 7.49 12.48 1.41
N TYR A 115 6.18 12.75 1.39
CA TYR A 115 5.52 13.56 2.41
C TYR A 115 5.56 12.87 3.77
N TYR A 116 5.15 11.60 3.81
CA TYR A 116 5.06 10.87 5.07
C TYR A 116 6.42 10.62 5.72
N LYS A 117 7.51 10.52 4.96
CA LYS A 117 8.87 10.49 5.50
C LYS A 117 9.18 11.73 6.35
N ALA A 118 8.73 12.92 5.91
CA ALA A 118 8.88 14.16 6.67
C ALA A 118 7.95 14.23 7.90
N MET A 119 6.88 13.42 7.93
CA MET A 119 5.91 13.30 9.03
C MET A 119 6.12 12.01 9.84
N ARG A 120 7.37 11.50 9.88
CA ARG A 120 7.76 10.28 10.60
C ARG A 120 6.85 9.08 10.31
N PHE A 121 6.55 8.89 9.02
CA PHE A 121 5.67 7.87 8.47
C PHE A 121 4.28 7.81 9.13
N GLY A 122 3.74 8.96 9.54
CA GLY A 122 2.42 9.06 10.15
C GLY A 122 2.40 8.99 11.68
N CYS A 123 3.56 8.93 12.33
CA CYS A 123 3.64 9.14 13.77
C CYS A 123 3.26 10.58 14.16
N ASP A 124 3.62 11.55 13.31
CA ASP A 124 3.21 12.93 13.50
C ASP A 124 1.78 13.12 12.95
N PRO A 125 0.90 13.86 13.66
CA PRO A 125 -0.46 14.12 13.19
C PRO A 125 -0.50 14.77 11.81
N PHE A 126 -1.53 14.44 11.03
CA PHE A 126 -1.74 15.07 9.72
C PHE A 126 -1.90 16.58 9.86
N ASP A 127 -1.05 17.31 9.14
CA ASP A 127 -1.05 18.77 9.12
C ASP A 127 -1.47 19.27 7.73
N SER A 128 -2.72 19.71 7.63
CA SER A 128 -3.26 20.22 6.37
C SER A 128 -2.52 21.44 5.83
N SER A 129 -1.90 22.23 6.71
CA SER A 129 -1.14 23.44 6.31
C SER A 129 0.17 23.08 5.61
N LYS A 130 0.75 21.90 5.93
CA LYS A 130 1.93 21.34 5.26
C LYS A 130 1.55 20.51 4.04
N PHE A 131 0.48 19.74 4.14
CA PHE A 131 0.05 18.86 3.05
C PHE A 131 -0.41 19.64 1.81
N LYS A 132 -1.19 20.72 1.98
CA LYS A 132 -1.70 21.54 0.87
C LYS A 132 -0.58 22.09 -0.05
N PRO A 133 0.44 22.80 0.44
CA PRO A 133 1.52 23.25 -0.43
C PRO A 133 2.37 22.10 -0.99
N TRP A 134 2.43 20.95 -0.30
CA TRP A 134 3.14 19.77 -0.80
C TRP A 134 2.41 19.12 -1.99
N ILE A 135 1.11 18.83 -1.86
CA ILE A 135 0.30 18.16 -2.89
C ILE A 135 0.19 19.02 -4.16
N MET A 136 0.13 20.35 -3.99
CA MET A 136 0.07 21.30 -5.10
C MET A 136 1.33 21.34 -5.96
N LYS A 137 2.44 20.72 -5.53
CA LYS A 137 3.62 20.54 -6.40
C LYS A 137 3.34 19.57 -7.55
N GLY A 138 2.42 18.61 -7.39
CA GLY A 138 2.09 17.65 -8.44
C GLY A 138 3.24 16.74 -8.84
N MET A 139 4.10 16.38 -7.89
CA MET A 139 5.31 15.59 -8.14
C MET A 139 5.29 14.24 -7.42
N CYS A 140 4.10 13.68 -7.16
CA CYS A 140 3.99 12.37 -6.53
C CYS A 140 4.50 11.31 -7.53
N PRO A 141 5.53 10.52 -7.22
CA PRO A 141 6.04 9.51 -8.15
C PRO A 141 5.04 8.38 -8.35
N ALA A 142 5.10 7.68 -9.49
CA ALA A 142 4.34 6.46 -9.73
C ALA A 142 4.64 5.40 -8.66
N ASN A 143 3.62 4.62 -8.29
CA ASN A 143 3.84 3.28 -7.78
C ASN A 143 4.17 2.38 -8.99
N PRO A 144 5.42 1.92 -9.15
CA PRO A 144 5.84 1.23 -10.38
C PRO A 144 5.13 -0.12 -10.58
N VAL A 145 4.76 -0.80 -9.49
CA VAL A 145 4.06 -2.09 -9.56
C VAL A 145 2.62 -1.88 -10.06
N VAL A 146 1.94 -0.84 -9.55
CA VAL A 146 0.57 -0.51 -9.97
C VAL A 146 0.54 0.11 -11.37
N LEU A 147 1.56 0.86 -11.78
CA LEU A 147 1.69 1.31 -13.16
C LEU A 147 1.78 0.13 -14.15
N GLY A 148 2.52 -0.92 -13.78
CA GLY A 148 2.56 -2.18 -14.55
C GLY A 148 1.19 -2.84 -14.66
N LEU A 149 0.45 -2.92 -13.55
CA LEU A 149 -0.94 -3.39 -13.54
C LEU A 149 -1.83 -2.54 -14.46
N PHE A 150 -1.79 -1.22 -14.31
CA PHE A 150 -2.58 -0.28 -15.09
C PHE A 150 -2.38 -0.50 -16.59
N ASN A 151 -1.12 -0.55 -17.05
CA ASN A 151 -0.79 -0.79 -18.45
C ASN A 151 -1.35 -2.13 -18.95
N LYS A 152 -1.27 -3.18 -18.12
CA LYS A 152 -1.83 -4.49 -18.47
C LYS A 152 -3.36 -4.49 -18.56
N LEU A 153 -4.05 -3.72 -17.71
CA LEU A 153 -5.50 -3.55 -17.79
C LEU A 153 -5.91 -2.83 -19.09
N ILE A 154 -5.20 -1.76 -19.45
CA ILE A 154 -5.42 -1.02 -20.70
C ILE A 154 -5.14 -1.91 -21.92
N GLU A 155 -4.02 -2.63 -21.95
CA GLU A 155 -3.65 -3.56 -23.02
C GLU A 155 -4.71 -4.65 -23.23
N ARG A 156 -5.35 -5.10 -22.15
CA ARG A 156 -6.43 -6.10 -22.18
C ARG A 156 -7.79 -5.54 -22.59
N GLY A 157 -7.91 -4.23 -22.80
CA GLY A 157 -9.14 -3.58 -23.26
C GLY A 157 -10.13 -3.18 -22.16
N PHE A 158 -9.75 -3.29 -20.88
CA PHE A 158 -10.61 -2.84 -19.79
C PHE A 158 -10.75 -1.31 -19.76
N LYS A 159 -11.91 -0.83 -19.32
CA LYS A 159 -12.11 0.57 -18.95
C LYS A 159 -11.60 0.79 -17.53
N VAL A 160 -10.48 1.49 -17.39
CA VAL A 160 -9.91 1.79 -16.08
C VAL A 160 -10.41 3.15 -15.59
N PHE A 161 -11.05 3.16 -14.44
CA PHE A 161 -11.50 4.34 -13.72
C PHE A 161 -10.53 4.65 -12.58
N LEU A 162 -10.10 5.90 -12.49
CA LEU A 162 -9.31 6.37 -11.36
C LEU A 162 -10.24 7.14 -10.42
N LEU A 163 -10.43 6.64 -9.20
CA LEU A 163 -11.38 7.18 -8.23
C LEU A 163 -10.67 7.64 -6.95
N THR A 164 -10.56 8.95 -6.75
CA THR A 164 -9.78 9.55 -5.67
C THR A 164 -10.60 10.39 -4.70
N GLY A 165 -10.15 10.46 -3.45
CA GLY A 165 -10.68 11.39 -2.46
C GLY A 165 -10.24 12.85 -2.64
N ARG A 166 -9.32 13.15 -3.57
CA ARG A 166 -8.87 14.52 -3.86
C ARG A 166 -10.04 15.41 -4.29
N ASP A 167 -10.02 16.66 -3.82
CA ASP A 167 -11.03 17.67 -4.14
C ASP A 167 -10.95 18.11 -5.60
N GLN A 168 -12.08 18.05 -6.31
CA GLN A 168 -12.14 18.35 -7.75
C GLN A 168 -11.83 19.82 -8.05
N ALA A 169 -12.33 20.75 -7.23
CA ALA A 169 -12.18 22.18 -7.50
C ALA A 169 -10.72 22.64 -7.38
N THR A 170 -9.95 22.02 -6.49
CA THR A 170 -8.58 22.45 -6.17
C THR A 170 -7.51 21.54 -6.74
N HIS A 171 -7.77 20.25 -6.96
CA HIS A 171 -6.72 19.28 -7.32
C HIS A 171 -6.87 18.64 -8.71
N LEU A 172 -7.91 18.95 -9.49
CA LEU A 172 -8.12 18.30 -10.79
C LEU A 172 -6.94 18.46 -11.74
N GLN A 173 -6.54 19.70 -12.04
CA GLN A 173 -5.47 19.96 -13.02
C GLN A 173 -4.14 19.34 -12.57
N ILE A 174 -3.76 19.54 -11.30
CA ILE A 174 -2.48 19.04 -10.78
C ILE A 174 -2.44 17.51 -10.72
N THR A 175 -3.56 16.86 -10.40
CA THR A 175 -3.66 15.40 -10.36
C THR A 175 -3.59 14.81 -11.76
N THR A 176 -4.29 15.41 -12.73
CA THR A 176 -4.24 14.99 -14.13
C THR A 176 -2.83 15.09 -14.69
N HIS A 177 -2.14 16.22 -14.52
CA HIS A 177 -0.76 16.39 -14.99
C HIS A 177 0.19 15.39 -14.30
N ASN A 178 0.08 15.25 -12.98
CA ASN A 178 0.95 14.33 -12.25
C ASN A 178 0.74 12.88 -12.73
N LEU A 179 -0.51 12.42 -12.91
CA LEU A 179 -0.79 11.07 -13.41
C LEU A 179 -0.22 10.85 -14.82
N HIS A 180 -0.42 11.82 -15.71
CA HIS A 180 0.12 11.79 -17.07
C HIS A 180 1.65 11.69 -17.07
N ASP A 181 2.32 12.55 -16.31
CA ASP A 181 3.79 12.59 -16.21
C ASP A 181 4.38 11.33 -15.57
N GLN A 182 3.59 10.64 -14.74
CA GLN A 182 3.94 9.36 -14.13
C GLN A 182 3.55 8.15 -15.00
N GLY A 183 3.03 8.36 -16.21
CA GLY A 183 2.77 7.31 -17.19
C GLY A 183 1.38 6.67 -17.11
N PHE A 184 0.47 7.16 -16.26
CA PHE A 184 -0.92 6.69 -16.20
C PHE A 184 -1.76 7.28 -17.33
N ASN A 185 -1.43 6.90 -18.57
CA ASN A 185 -2.06 7.41 -19.78
C ASN A 185 -3.14 6.44 -20.31
N GLY A 186 -4.28 6.98 -20.75
CA GLY A 186 -5.34 6.18 -21.37
C GLY A 186 -6.39 5.60 -20.42
N TYR A 187 -6.43 6.04 -19.15
CA TYR A 187 -7.57 5.74 -18.27
C TYR A 187 -8.87 6.27 -18.90
N HIS A 188 -9.98 5.61 -18.61
CA HIS A 188 -11.29 5.98 -19.16
C HIS A 188 -11.84 7.26 -18.52
N ARG A 189 -11.85 7.34 -17.19
CA ARG A 189 -12.28 8.53 -16.43
C ARG A 189 -11.45 8.69 -15.16
N LEU A 190 -11.05 9.93 -14.87
CA LEU A 190 -10.54 10.35 -13.56
C LEU A 190 -11.68 11.04 -12.81
N ILE A 191 -12.04 10.51 -11.65
CA ILE A 191 -13.16 10.97 -10.84
C ILE A 191 -12.62 11.48 -9.50
N LEU A 192 -12.74 12.79 -9.31
CA LEU A 192 -12.41 13.48 -8.05
C LEU A 192 -13.68 13.77 -7.26
N ARG A 193 -13.50 14.13 -5.99
CA ARG A 193 -14.60 14.52 -5.12
C ARG A 193 -15.10 15.92 -5.48
N SER A 194 -16.26 15.99 -6.12
CA SER A 194 -16.96 17.25 -6.40
C SER A 194 -17.57 17.86 -5.13
N ALA A 195 -18.05 19.10 -5.24
CA ALA A 195 -18.66 19.83 -4.13
C ALA A 195 -19.91 19.14 -3.56
N GLU A 196 -20.66 18.38 -4.37
CA GLU A 196 -21.88 17.69 -3.95
C GLU A 196 -21.60 16.55 -2.95
N TYR A 197 -20.40 15.99 -2.99
CA TYR A 197 -19.97 14.90 -2.10
C TYR A 197 -19.12 15.39 -0.93
N LYS A 198 -19.03 16.72 -0.74
CA LYS A 198 -18.30 17.31 0.38
C LYS A 198 -18.99 16.94 1.69
N GLY A 199 -18.20 16.55 2.69
CA GLY A 199 -18.70 16.13 4.01
C GLY A 199 -19.16 14.66 4.10
N LEU A 200 -19.27 13.93 2.99
CA LEU A 200 -19.50 12.48 3.03
C LEU A 200 -18.22 11.74 3.46
N SER A 201 -18.36 10.60 4.13
CA SER A 201 -17.21 9.71 4.36
C SER A 201 -16.61 9.23 3.04
N ALA A 202 -15.36 8.78 3.06
CA ALA A 202 -14.72 8.18 1.89
C ALA A 202 -15.49 6.97 1.39
N VAL A 203 -15.92 6.08 2.31
CA VAL A 203 -16.75 4.91 2.00
C VAL A 203 -18.02 5.31 1.25
N ARG A 204 -18.78 6.29 1.76
CA ARG A 204 -20.07 6.67 1.18
C ARG A 204 -19.90 7.32 -0.19
N TYR A 205 -18.96 8.27 -0.31
CA TYR A 205 -18.66 8.91 -1.59
C TYR A 205 -18.25 7.87 -2.64
N LYS A 206 -17.27 7.01 -2.35
CA LYS A 206 -16.79 6.03 -3.33
C LYS A 206 -17.86 4.99 -3.67
N SER A 207 -18.68 4.56 -2.70
CA SER A 207 -19.83 3.67 -2.97
C SER A 207 -20.83 4.30 -3.94
N MET A 208 -21.13 5.59 -3.79
CA MET A 208 -22.05 6.30 -4.69
C MET A 208 -21.52 6.35 -6.12
N ILE A 209 -20.23 6.66 -6.29
CA ILE A 209 -19.59 6.67 -7.61
C ILE A 209 -19.60 5.28 -8.24
N ARG A 210 -19.20 4.23 -7.50
CA ARG A 210 -19.21 2.87 -8.05
C ARG A 210 -20.60 2.43 -8.49
N LYS A 211 -21.62 2.77 -7.70
CA LYS A 211 -23.03 2.50 -8.07
C LYS A 211 -23.48 3.29 -9.29
N GLU A 212 -22.96 4.50 -9.50
CA GLU A 212 -23.19 5.26 -10.73
C GLU A 212 -22.57 4.57 -11.94
N LEU A 213 -21.32 4.10 -11.83
CA LEU A 213 -20.67 3.34 -12.92
C LEU A 213 -21.44 2.06 -13.27
N GLU A 214 -21.94 1.32 -12.27
CA GLU A 214 -22.81 0.16 -12.52
C GLU A 214 -24.12 0.56 -13.22
N ARG A 215 -24.74 1.69 -12.84
CA ARG A 215 -25.93 2.21 -13.51
C ARG A 215 -25.66 2.69 -14.94
N GLU A 216 -24.46 3.15 -15.23
CA GLU A 216 -23.97 3.45 -16.59
C GLU A 216 -23.76 2.17 -17.42
N GLY A 217 -23.84 0.98 -16.81
CA GLY A 217 -23.75 -0.31 -17.47
C GLY A 217 -22.39 -1.00 -17.32
N TYR A 218 -21.44 -0.40 -16.61
CA TYR A 218 -20.11 -0.99 -16.43
C TYR A 218 -20.15 -2.22 -15.51
N ARG A 219 -19.47 -3.28 -15.94
CA ARG A 219 -19.18 -4.49 -15.16
C ARG A 219 -17.85 -4.30 -14.45
N ILE A 220 -17.89 -3.95 -13.17
CA ILE A 220 -16.67 -3.75 -12.38
C ILE A 220 -16.10 -5.12 -11.98
N TRP A 221 -15.03 -5.54 -12.63
CA TRP A 221 -14.34 -6.80 -12.31
C TRP A 221 -13.45 -6.69 -11.09
N GLY A 222 -12.81 -5.54 -10.91
CA GLY A 222 -11.88 -5.35 -9.82
C GLY A 222 -11.84 -3.92 -9.30
N ASN A 223 -11.63 -3.82 -7.99
CA ASN A 223 -11.45 -2.57 -7.28
C ASN A 223 -10.19 -2.66 -6.40
N VAL A 224 -9.25 -1.75 -6.60
CA VAL A 224 -7.92 -1.75 -5.98
C VAL A 224 -7.71 -0.44 -5.24
N GLY A 225 -7.29 -0.52 -3.99
CA GLY A 225 -7.00 0.65 -3.17
C GLY A 225 -6.12 0.31 -1.97
N ASP A 226 -5.47 1.32 -1.42
CA ASP A 226 -4.60 1.21 -0.25
C ASP A 226 -5.37 1.40 1.06
N GLN A 227 -6.64 1.85 1.00
CA GLN A 227 -7.50 2.02 2.17
C GLN A 227 -8.67 1.05 2.15
N TRP A 228 -9.10 0.63 3.34
CA TRP A 228 -10.37 -0.11 3.46
C TRP A 228 -11.56 0.74 3.03
N SER A 229 -11.48 2.07 3.13
CA SER A 229 -12.54 2.97 2.63
C SER A 229 -12.78 2.86 1.13
N ASP A 230 -11.81 2.36 0.36
CA ASP A 230 -11.93 2.15 -1.09
C ASP A 230 -12.67 0.86 -1.41
N LEU A 231 -12.60 -0.10 -0.48
CA LEU A 231 -12.98 -1.50 -0.65
C LEU A 231 -14.13 -1.92 0.28
N GLN A 232 -14.83 -0.95 0.87
CA GLN A 232 -16.00 -1.12 1.72
C GLN A 232 -17.21 -0.35 1.18
N GLY A 233 -18.38 -0.69 1.71
CA GLY A 233 -19.67 -0.16 1.26
C GLY A 233 -20.22 -0.96 0.09
N ASP A 234 -20.92 -0.28 -0.81
CA ASP A 234 -21.69 -0.93 -1.88
C ASP A 234 -20.93 -0.93 -3.22
N SER A 235 -21.40 -1.76 -4.16
CA SER A 235 -20.91 -1.77 -5.55
C SER A 235 -19.40 -1.96 -5.66
N LEU A 236 -18.83 -2.94 -4.94
CA LEU A 236 -17.38 -3.14 -4.87
C LEU A 236 -16.77 -3.75 -6.14
N GLY A 237 -17.61 -4.21 -7.06
CA GLY A 237 -17.22 -5.08 -8.16
C GLY A 237 -17.07 -6.54 -7.73
N GLN A 238 -16.61 -7.38 -8.67
CA GLN A 238 -16.51 -8.83 -8.47
C GLN A 238 -15.41 -9.23 -7.48
N ARG A 239 -14.34 -8.45 -7.37
CA ARG A 239 -13.24 -8.71 -6.44
C ARG A 239 -12.56 -7.42 -5.97
N THR A 240 -12.18 -7.38 -4.69
CA THR A 240 -11.41 -6.28 -4.11
C THR A 240 -9.98 -6.70 -3.82
N PHE A 241 -9.05 -5.75 -3.92
CA PHE A 241 -7.63 -5.97 -3.63
C PHE A 241 -7.07 -4.81 -2.80
N LYS A 242 -6.69 -5.10 -1.56
CA LYS A 242 -6.12 -4.15 -0.60
C LYS A 242 -4.60 -4.08 -0.77
N LEU A 243 -4.08 -2.92 -1.15
CA LEU A 243 -2.65 -2.62 -1.11
C LEU A 243 -2.25 -2.19 0.32
N PRO A 244 -1.03 -2.51 0.80
CA PRO A 244 -0.60 -2.10 2.13
C PRO A 244 -0.47 -0.57 2.23
N ASN A 245 -0.89 0.01 3.35
CA ASN A 245 -0.56 1.38 3.72
C ASN A 245 -0.66 1.58 5.24
N PRO A 246 0.46 1.42 5.96
CA PRO A 246 0.52 1.64 7.40
C PRO A 246 0.81 3.11 7.79
N MET A 247 0.89 4.05 6.84
CA MET A 247 1.29 5.44 7.11
C MET A 247 0.10 6.31 7.55
N TYR A 248 -1.11 6.03 7.08
CA TYR A 248 -2.32 6.74 7.49
C TYR A 248 -3.58 5.88 7.32
N CYS A 249 -4.68 6.34 7.93
CA CYS A 249 -6.00 5.73 7.82
C CYS A 249 -7.03 6.74 7.35
N ILE A 250 -7.77 6.37 6.31
CA ILE A 250 -8.98 7.06 5.86
C ILE A 250 -10.19 6.18 6.15
N SER A 251 -11.23 6.79 6.73
CA SER A 251 -12.50 6.15 7.11
C SER A 251 -13.69 6.96 6.60
#